data_AF-A0A2T7G533-F1
#
_entry.id   AF-A0A2T7G533-F1
#
_cell.length_a   1.000
_cell.length_b   1.000
_cell.length_c   1.000
_cell.angle_alpha   90.00
_cell.angle_beta   90.00
_cell.angle_gamma   90.00
#
_symmetry.space_group_name_H-M   'P 1'
#
loop_
_entity.id
_entity.type
_entity.pdbx_description
1 polymer ?
#
loop_
_entity_poly.entity_id
_entity_poly.type
_entity_poly.pdbx_seq_one_letter_code
_entity_poly.pdbx_strand_id
1 'polypeptide(L)'
;MAADAGPFAPHQCMARQGSVTQIPTHTPAMRGRTSRTRNIQMTVSTGAQTAQEFVDFSHELADASRALIRSRFRKQIDVEMKPDDTPVTPTDLEVETLIRDMIADRYPTHGVIGEEHPDSAAGAECVWVIDPIDGTRSFIAGRPVFGTLIALAIGEVPVLGVVDIPITQERWVGATGHSTRLNGEVARTRQCAAMSDAILLATSPEYLGEDAAQPFARIAGESRFNIYDAGTQGYGLVASGHADIMIAARYGIVDYLAAVPVIEGAGGAVRAWDGSRLNLHSGDRIVAVGDAARLPEALALLAQNDAEG
;
A
#
# COMPACT_ATOMS: atom_id res chain seq x y z
N MET A 1 -54.48 12.78 -32.07
CA MET A 1 -55.26 12.01 -31.09
C MET A 1 -54.46 11.97 -29.81
N ALA A 2 -54.98 12.61 -28.77
CA ALA A 2 -54.43 12.62 -27.44
C ALA A 2 -54.74 11.30 -26.71
N ALA A 3 -53.85 10.86 -25.83
CA ALA A 3 -54.21 10.44 -24.49
C ALA A 3 -52.94 10.36 -23.62
N ASP A 4 -53.03 11.08 -22.52
CA ASP A 4 -52.11 11.29 -21.41
C ASP A 4 -52.57 10.41 -20.24
N ALA A 5 -51.65 9.92 -19.39
CA ALA A 5 -51.89 9.61 -17.97
C ALA A 5 -50.65 8.99 -17.28
N GLY A 6 -49.93 9.81 -16.51
CA GLY A 6 -49.78 9.60 -15.06
C GLY A 6 -48.60 8.76 -14.51
N PRO A 7 -47.76 9.32 -13.61
CA PRO A 7 -46.58 8.66 -13.03
C PRO A 7 -46.84 8.01 -11.66
N PHE A 8 -46.08 6.96 -11.30
CA PHE A 8 -46.06 6.37 -9.96
C PHE A 8 -44.89 6.92 -9.12
N ALA A 9 -45.21 7.40 -7.92
CA ALA A 9 -44.31 7.96 -6.92
C ALA A 9 -44.03 6.96 -5.76
N PRO A 10 -43.03 7.21 -4.89
CA PRO A 10 -42.35 6.20 -4.07
C PRO A 10 -42.98 5.96 -2.69
N HIS A 11 -42.71 4.78 -2.12
CA HIS A 11 -43.10 4.39 -0.76
C HIS A 11 -42.20 5.05 0.30
N GLN A 12 -42.79 5.91 1.13
CA GLN A 12 -42.24 6.38 2.41
C GLN A 12 -42.64 5.42 3.55
N CYS A 13 -41.68 5.02 4.37
CA CYS A 13 -41.91 4.29 5.62
C CYS A 13 -41.81 5.28 6.80
N MET A 14 -42.90 5.40 7.57
CA MET A 14 -43.02 6.24 8.76
C MET A 14 -42.37 5.56 9.99
N ALA A 15 -41.50 6.27 10.70
CA ALA A 15 -41.07 5.92 12.06
C ALA A 15 -41.64 6.93 13.07
N ARG A 16 -42.23 6.40 14.15
CA ARG A 16 -42.96 7.13 15.21
C ARG A 16 -42.03 7.73 16.27
N GLN A 17 -42.37 8.93 16.72
CA GLN A 17 -42.03 9.51 18.04
C GLN A 17 -42.67 8.64 19.15
N GLY A 18 -42.23 8.49 20.40
CA GLY A 18 -41.17 9.04 21.23
C GLY A 18 -41.59 8.76 22.69
N SER A 19 -40.66 8.52 23.64
CA SER A 19 -40.89 8.82 25.05
C SER A 19 -39.57 8.87 25.83
N VAL A 20 -39.44 9.97 26.56
CA VAL A 20 -38.34 10.32 27.46
C VAL A 20 -38.62 9.69 28.82
N THR A 21 -37.61 9.13 29.48
CA THR A 21 -37.70 8.80 30.91
C THR A 21 -36.40 9.17 31.61
N GLN A 22 -36.52 10.04 32.63
CA GLN A 22 -35.44 10.52 33.48
C GLN A 22 -34.86 9.40 34.35
N ILE A 23 -33.55 9.43 34.59
CA ILE A 23 -32.86 8.60 35.58
C ILE A 23 -32.24 9.53 36.65
N PRO A 24 -32.48 9.30 37.95
CA PRO A 24 -31.91 10.10 39.02
C PRO A 24 -30.49 9.65 39.42
N THR A 25 -29.72 10.63 39.89
CA THR A 25 -28.37 10.53 40.43
C THR A 25 -28.32 9.77 41.76
N HIS A 26 -27.40 8.80 41.91
CA HIS A 26 -26.87 8.39 43.21
C HIS A 26 -25.48 7.73 43.10
N THR A 27 -24.50 8.30 43.79
CA THR A 27 -23.19 7.72 44.09
C THR A 27 -23.29 6.85 45.36
N PRO A 28 -22.60 5.70 45.43
CA PRO A 28 -21.85 5.40 46.64
C PRO A 28 -20.49 4.71 46.43
N ALA A 29 -19.73 4.69 47.52
CA ALA A 29 -18.29 4.50 47.64
C ALA A 29 -17.75 3.05 47.58
N MET A 30 -16.43 2.98 47.41
CA MET A 30 -15.51 1.83 47.47
C MET A 30 -15.80 0.76 48.53
N ARG A 31 -15.49 -0.51 48.19
CA ARG A 31 -14.76 -1.45 49.06
C ARG A 31 -14.10 -2.58 48.24
N GLY A 32 -12.84 -2.85 48.56
CA GLY A 32 -11.97 -3.78 47.85
C GLY A 32 -12.32 -5.26 48.07
N ARG A 33 -11.94 -6.07 47.07
CA ARG A 33 -11.84 -7.52 47.21
C ARG A 33 -10.60 -7.97 46.46
N THR A 34 -9.66 -8.50 47.23
CA THR A 34 -8.41 -9.12 46.78
C THR A 34 -8.72 -10.31 45.86
N SER A 35 -8.26 -10.24 44.61
CA SER A 35 -8.24 -11.38 43.70
C SER A 35 -6.80 -11.71 43.34
N ARG A 36 -6.50 -13.00 43.46
CA ARG A 36 -5.19 -13.64 43.30
C ARG A 36 -4.58 -13.34 41.93
N THR A 37 -3.34 -12.87 41.94
CA THR A 37 -2.46 -12.76 40.77
C THR A 37 -2.32 -14.15 40.13
N ARG A 38 -2.96 -14.36 38.97
CA ARG A 38 -2.59 -15.44 38.05
C ARG A 38 -1.81 -14.81 36.89
N ASN A 39 -0.55 -15.24 36.80
CA ASN A 39 0.43 -15.10 35.73
C ASN A 39 -0.06 -14.48 34.42
N ILE A 40 0.34 -13.22 34.20
CA ILE A 40 0.41 -12.57 32.90
C ILE A 40 1.82 -12.88 32.34
N GLN A 41 1.98 -14.00 31.66
CA GLN A 41 3.23 -14.27 30.93
C GLN A 41 3.06 -15.12 29.65
N MET A 42 1.81 -15.36 29.21
CA MET A 42 1.52 -16.20 28.03
C MET A 42 0.91 -15.46 26.83
N THR A 43 0.69 -14.13 26.91
CA THR A 43 -0.04 -13.39 25.85
C THR A 43 0.87 -12.67 24.85
N VAL A 44 2.15 -12.47 25.18
CA VAL A 44 3.11 -11.77 24.29
C VAL A 44 3.74 -12.72 23.26
N SER A 45 3.77 -14.03 23.55
CA SER A 45 4.43 -15.02 22.68
C SER A 45 3.60 -15.39 21.45
N THR A 46 2.26 -15.36 21.54
CA THR A 46 1.37 -15.78 20.45
C THR A 46 1.28 -14.74 19.33
N GLY A 47 1.19 -13.45 19.66
CA GLY A 47 1.13 -12.39 18.64
C GLY A 47 2.43 -12.22 17.84
N ALA A 48 3.59 -12.38 18.50
CA ALA A 48 4.90 -12.31 17.84
C ALA A 48 5.16 -13.53 16.93
N GLN A 49 4.68 -14.72 17.32
CA GLN A 49 4.77 -15.92 16.49
C GLN A 49 3.91 -15.82 15.23
N THR A 50 2.69 -15.28 15.35
CA THR A 50 1.81 -15.03 14.19
C THR A 50 2.40 -13.98 13.23
N ALA A 51 3.09 -12.96 13.75
CA ALA A 51 3.78 -11.97 12.90
C ALA A 51 4.95 -12.58 12.09
N GLN A 52 5.77 -13.44 12.73
CA GLN A 52 6.87 -14.10 12.04
C GLN A 52 6.37 -15.11 10.99
N GLU A 53 5.28 -15.82 11.28
CA GLU A 53 4.65 -16.76 10.34
C GLU A 53 4.27 -16.07 9.01
N PHE A 54 3.63 -14.89 9.07
CA PHE A 54 3.28 -14.15 7.86
C PHE A 54 4.50 -13.60 7.12
N VAL A 55 5.54 -13.19 7.83
CA VAL A 55 6.82 -12.79 7.23
C VAL A 55 7.43 -13.96 6.46
N ASP A 56 7.55 -15.14 7.09
CA ASP A 56 8.11 -16.33 6.47
C ASP A 56 7.30 -16.75 5.24
N PHE A 57 5.97 -16.75 5.34
CA PHE A 57 5.11 -17.08 4.21
C PHE A 57 5.22 -16.05 3.07
N SER A 58 5.33 -14.76 3.37
CA SER A 58 5.54 -13.74 2.33
C SER A 58 6.86 -13.90 1.57
N HIS A 59 7.88 -14.47 2.22
CA HIS A 59 9.10 -14.87 1.52
C HIS A 59 8.85 -16.03 0.56
N GLU A 60 8.08 -17.05 0.97
CA GLU A 60 7.67 -18.15 0.09
C GLU A 60 6.94 -17.63 -1.16
N LEU A 61 5.97 -16.71 -0.98
CA LEU A 61 5.23 -16.09 -2.08
C LEU A 61 6.17 -15.32 -3.04
N ALA A 62 7.04 -14.49 -2.48
CA ALA A 62 7.98 -13.70 -3.27
C ALA A 62 9.02 -14.56 -4.00
N ASP A 63 9.46 -15.69 -3.42
CA ASP A 63 10.36 -16.65 -4.06
C ASP A 63 9.69 -17.34 -5.26
N ALA A 64 8.44 -17.76 -5.10
CA ALA A 64 7.65 -18.38 -6.16
C ALA A 64 7.43 -17.41 -7.33
N SER A 65 7.00 -16.18 -7.03
CA SER A 65 6.85 -15.10 -8.01
C SER A 65 8.16 -14.83 -8.76
N ARG A 66 9.25 -14.58 -8.02
CA ARG A 66 10.57 -14.27 -8.57
C ARG A 66 11.06 -15.36 -9.53
N ALA A 67 10.88 -16.63 -9.18
CA ALA A 67 11.28 -17.74 -10.03
C ALA A 67 10.54 -17.73 -11.37
N LEU A 68 9.22 -17.56 -11.34
CA LEU A 68 8.38 -17.52 -12.54
C LEU A 68 8.71 -16.31 -13.42
N ILE A 69 8.74 -15.10 -12.83
CA ILE A 69 9.07 -13.85 -13.54
C ILE A 69 10.43 -13.93 -14.22
N ARG A 70 11.48 -14.37 -13.51
CA ARG A 70 12.83 -14.51 -14.08
C ARG A 70 12.87 -15.50 -15.23
N SER A 71 12.02 -16.52 -15.23
CA SER A 71 11.93 -17.48 -16.31
C SER A 71 11.33 -16.89 -17.60
N ARG A 72 10.58 -15.78 -17.50
CA ARG A 72 9.90 -15.11 -18.63
C ARG A 72 10.60 -13.83 -19.07
N PHE A 73 11.31 -13.14 -18.18
CA PHE A 73 11.94 -11.85 -18.49
C PHE A 73 12.84 -11.89 -19.74
N ARG A 74 12.66 -10.91 -20.64
CA ARG A 74 13.36 -10.76 -21.94
C ARG A 74 13.17 -11.92 -22.92
N LYS A 75 12.15 -12.74 -22.74
CA LYS A 75 11.66 -13.65 -23.78
C LYS A 75 10.59 -12.93 -24.61
N GLN A 76 10.24 -13.50 -25.77
CA GLN A 76 9.07 -13.04 -26.51
C GLN A 76 7.81 -13.35 -25.69
N ILE A 77 6.98 -12.33 -25.49
CA ILE A 77 5.76 -12.39 -24.69
C ILE A 77 4.68 -11.64 -25.48
N ASP A 78 3.50 -12.23 -25.54
CA ASP A 78 2.32 -11.56 -26.10
C ASP A 78 1.85 -10.50 -25.09
N VAL A 79 1.68 -9.27 -25.57
CA VAL A 79 1.22 -8.14 -24.75
C VAL A 79 -0.21 -7.83 -25.14
N GLU A 80 -1.09 -7.80 -24.14
CA GLU A 80 -2.48 -7.36 -24.30
C GLU A 80 -2.64 -5.98 -23.65
N MET A 81 -3.57 -5.17 -24.15
CA MET A 81 -3.88 -3.86 -23.58
C MET A 81 -5.23 -3.94 -22.86
N LYS A 82 -5.25 -3.52 -21.59
CA LYS A 82 -6.47 -3.37 -20.79
C LYS A 82 -7.30 -2.17 -21.31
N PRO A 83 -8.60 -2.06 -20.96
CA PRO A 83 -9.47 -0.96 -21.40
C PRO A 83 -9.00 0.46 -21.01
N ASP A 84 -8.09 0.56 -20.05
CA ASP A 84 -7.49 1.81 -19.54
C ASP A 84 -6.10 2.10 -20.14
N ASP A 85 -5.73 1.43 -21.25
CA ASP A 85 -4.44 1.55 -21.94
C ASP A 85 -3.20 1.17 -21.08
N THR A 86 -3.41 0.38 -20.03
CA THR A 86 -2.31 -0.30 -19.33
C THR A 86 -2.03 -1.67 -19.98
N PRO A 87 -0.76 -2.08 -20.12
CA PRO A 87 -0.43 -3.38 -20.67
C PRO A 87 -0.56 -4.48 -19.60
N VAL A 88 -0.93 -5.68 -20.03
CA VAL A 88 -0.86 -6.91 -19.25
C VAL A 88 -0.18 -7.99 -20.07
N THR A 89 0.55 -8.88 -19.41
CA THR A 89 1.11 -10.06 -20.06
C THR A 89 0.55 -11.34 -19.43
N PRO A 90 0.61 -12.49 -20.14
CA PRO A 90 0.33 -13.79 -19.53
C PRO A 90 1.16 -14.06 -18.26
N THR A 91 2.33 -13.42 -18.12
CA THR A 91 3.17 -13.58 -16.93
C THR A 91 2.52 -12.96 -15.70
N ASP A 92 1.87 -11.80 -15.82
CA ASP A 92 1.17 -11.11 -14.73
C ASP A 92 0.06 -12.02 -14.18
N LEU A 93 -0.78 -12.56 -15.08
CA LEU A 93 -1.86 -13.51 -14.75
C LEU A 93 -1.35 -14.81 -14.11
N GLU A 94 -0.31 -15.42 -14.68
CA GLU A 94 0.26 -16.67 -14.15
C GLU A 94 0.86 -16.47 -12.75
N VAL A 95 1.54 -15.35 -12.50
CA VAL A 95 2.13 -15.02 -11.20
C VAL A 95 1.05 -14.77 -10.16
N GLU A 96 0.01 -13.99 -10.50
CA GLU A 96 -1.07 -13.71 -9.56
C GLU A 96 -1.85 -14.99 -9.21
N THR A 97 -2.16 -15.83 -10.20
CA THR A 97 -2.79 -17.14 -9.97
C THR A 97 -1.95 -17.99 -9.01
N LEU A 98 -0.63 -18.08 -9.25
CA LEU A 98 0.29 -18.84 -8.39
C LEU A 98 0.26 -18.34 -6.94
N ILE A 99 0.35 -17.03 -6.72
CA ILE A 99 0.33 -16.45 -5.38
C ILE A 99 -1.03 -16.69 -4.69
N ARG A 100 -2.14 -16.52 -5.43
CA ARG A 100 -3.51 -16.76 -4.93
C ARG A 100 -3.71 -18.21 -4.50
N ASP A 101 -3.26 -19.18 -5.30
CA ASP A 101 -3.35 -20.60 -4.98
C ASP A 101 -2.58 -20.92 -3.69
N MET A 102 -1.35 -20.40 -3.55
CA MET A 102 -0.55 -20.57 -2.34
C MET A 102 -1.24 -19.99 -1.10
N ILE A 103 -1.85 -18.79 -1.23
CA ILE A 103 -2.61 -18.15 -0.14
C ILE A 103 -3.85 -18.98 0.22
N ALA A 104 -4.62 -19.44 -0.77
CA ALA A 104 -5.83 -20.22 -0.52
C ALA A 104 -5.51 -21.57 0.17
N ASP A 105 -4.41 -22.21 -0.21
CA ASP A 105 -3.95 -23.46 0.39
C ASP A 105 -3.49 -23.28 1.85
N ARG A 106 -2.76 -22.20 2.15
CA ARG A 106 -2.24 -21.94 3.51
C ARG A 106 -3.28 -21.30 4.42
N TYR A 107 -4.06 -20.37 3.89
CA TYR A 107 -4.98 -19.49 4.60
C TYR A 107 -6.34 -19.38 3.89
N PRO A 108 -7.17 -20.44 3.90
CA PRO A 108 -8.43 -20.48 3.15
C PRO A 108 -9.49 -19.45 3.59
N THR A 109 -9.28 -18.77 4.72
CA THR A 109 -10.18 -17.71 5.22
C THR A 109 -9.68 -16.30 4.94
N HIS A 110 -8.50 -16.14 4.34
CA HIS A 110 -7.95 -14.82 4.01
C HIS A 110 -8.54 -14.30 2.70
N GLY A 111 -8.67 -12.98 2.61
CA GLY A 111 -9.01 -12.28 1.39
C GLY A 111 -7.78 -12.04 0.51
N VAL A 112 -8.02 -11.81 -0.77
CA VAL A 112 -7.02 -11.37 -1.74
C VAL A 112 -7.60 -10.29 -2.63
N ILE A 113 -6.89 -9.17 -2.72
CA ILE A 113 -7.07 -8.10 -3.70
C ILE A 113 -5.84 -8.16 -4.61
N GLY A 114 -6.06 -8.19 -5.93
CA GLY A 114 -4.98 -8.27 -6.91
C GLY A 114 -5.27 -7.42 -8.12
N GLU A 115 -4.27 -7.19 -8.97
CA GLU A 115 -4.41 -6.34 -10.15
C GLU A 115 -5.17 -7.03 -11.28
N GLU A 116 -4.94 -8.33 -11.48
CA GLU A 116 -5.33 -9.04 -12.71
C GLU A 116 -6.58 -9.90 -12.57
N HIS A 117 -6.85 -10.42 -11.38
CA HIS A 117 -8.06 -11.21 -11.10
C HIS A 117 -9.04 -10.47 -10.20
N PRO A 118 -10.35 -10.78 -10.29
CA PRO A 118 -11.34 -10.27 -9.36
C PRO A 118 -10.96 -10.55 -7.90
N ASP A 119 -11.27 -9.59 -7.03
CA ASP A 119 -11.08 -9.73 -5.60
C ASP A 119 -11.82 -10.95 -5.03
N SER A 120 -11.19 -11.61 -4.06
CA SER A 120 -11.77 -12.73 -3.33
C SER A 120 -11.80 -12.42 -1.84
N ALA A 121 -12.98 -12.50 -1.22
CA ALA A 121 -13.16 -12.29 0.22
C ALA A 121 -12.50 -10.99 0.77
N ALA A 122 -12.58 -9.87 0.03
CA ALA A 122 -11.97 -8.59 0.42
C ALA A 122 -12.48 -8.00 1.77
N GLY A 123 -13.57 -8.53 2.33
CA GLY A 123 -14.08 -8.19 3.66
C GLY A 123 -13.57 -9.09 4.80
N ALA A 124 -12.61 -9.98 4.54
CA ALA A 124 -11.99 -10.83 5.55
C ALA A 124 -11.15 -9.99 6.54
N GLU A 125 -10.86 -10.55 7.72
CA GLU A 125 -9.99 -9.88 8.71
C GLU A 125 -8.55 -9.76 8.20
N CYS A 126 -8.06 -10.75 7.44
CA CYS A 126 -6.73 -10.73 6.84
C CYS A 126 -6.88 -10.67 5.32
N VAL A 127 -6.34 -9.64 4.69
CA VAL A 127 -6.43 -9.43 3.24
C VAL A 127 -5.04 -9.24 2.66
N TRP A 128 -4.66 -10.12 1.74
CA TRP A 128 -3.43 -9.96 0.95
C TRP A 128 -3.70 -9.03 -0.23
N VAL A 129 -2.82 -8.06 -0.46
CA VAL A 129 -2.89 -7.15 -1.60
C VAL A 129 -1.66 -7.39 -2.46
N ILE A 130 -1.86 -7.73 -3.73
CA ILE A 130 -0.80 -8.23 -4.62
C ILE A 130 -0.78 -7.44 -5.92
N ASP A 131 0.42 -6.99 -6.27
CA ASP A 131 0.77 -6.66 -7.64
C ASP A 131 1.80 -7.70 -8.13
N PRO A 132 1.44 -8.56 -9.10
CA PRO A 132 2.35 -9.59 -9.60
C PRO A 132 3.60 -8.99 -10.25
N ILE A 133 3.46 -7.91 -11.03
CA ILE A 133 4.53 -7.24 -11.77
C ILE A 133 4.25 -5.72 -11.83
N ASP A 134 4.56 -5.02 -10.73
CA ASP A 134 4.50 -3.57 -10.70
C ASP A 134 5.56 -3.03 -11.68
N GLY A 135 5.10 -2.23 -12.64
CA GLY A 135 5.92 -1.77 -13.76
C GLY A 135 5.96 -2.72 -14.95
N THR A 136 4.82 -3.30 -15.36
CA THR A 136 4.68 -4.14 -16.57
C THR A 136 5.30 -3.50 -17.82
N ARG A 137 5.23 -2.16 -17.99
CA ARG A 137 5.91 -1.43 -19.07
C ARG A 137 7.44 -1.62 -19.03
N SER A 138 8.04 -1.61 -17.84
CA SER A 138 9.47 -1.89 -17.65
C SER A 138 9.80 -3.36 -17.92
N PHE A 139 8.93 -4.29 -17.52
CA PHE A 139 9.08 -5.71 -17.82
C PHE A 139 9.11 -5.96 -19.34
N ILE A 140 8.14 -5.42 -20.08
CA ILE A 140 8.05 -5.49 -21.55
C ILE A 140 9.27 -4.87 -22.22
N ALA A 141 9.71 -3.70 -21.74
CA ALA A 141 10.88 -3.01 -22.26
C ALA A 141 12.23 -3.67 -21.88
N GLY A 142 12.21 -4.76 -21.10
CA GLY A 142 13.43 -5.46 -20.69
C GLY A 142 14.26 -4.69 -19.65
N ARG A 143 13.66 -3.74 -18.91
CA ARG A 143 14.30 -2.96 -17.86
C ARG A 143 14.17 -3.66 -16.50
N PRO A 144 15.25 -3.84 -15.72
CA PRO A 144 15.23 -4.68 -14.52
C PRO A 144 14.78 -3.94 -13.24
N VAL A 145 13.78 -3.05 -13.33
CA VAL A 145 13.34 -2.17 -12.22
C VAL A 145 11.89 -2.41 -11.78
N PHE A 146 11.19 -3.33 -12.43
CA PHE A 146 9.87 -3.83 -12.00
C PHE A 146 10.00 -4.83 -10.85
N GLY A 147 8.91 -5.08 -10.14
CA GLY A 147 8.91 -5.99 -9.01
C GLY A 147 7.56 -6.63 -8.70
N THR A 148 7.55 -7.52 -7.71
CA THR A 148 6.32 -8.00 -7.10
C THR A 148 6.09 -7.24 -5.81
N LEU A 149 4.88 -6.71 -5.62
CA LEU A 149 4.43 -6.09 -4.39
C LEU A 149 3.48 -7.03 -3.67
N ILE A 150 3.73 -7.26 -2.38
CA ILE A 150 2.84 -8.08 -1.54
C ILE A 150 2.62 -7.34 -0.23
N ALA A 151 1.38 -7.01 0.09
CA ALA A 151 0.99 -6.51 1.40
C ALA A 151 0.07 -7.51 2.09
N LEU A 152 0.09 -7.52 3.41
CA LEU A 152 -0.97 -8.11 4.23
C LEU A 152 -1.57 -6.99 5.08
N ALA A 153 -2.87 -6.80 4.95
CA ALA A 153 -3.66 -5.95 5.81
C ALA A 153 -4.41 -6.79 6.86
N ILE A 154 -4.46 -6.29 8.09
CA ILE A 154 -5.32 -6.82 9.14
C ILE A 154 -6.39 -5.76 9.46
N GLY A 155 -7.66 -6.14 9.31
CA GLY A 155 -8.78 -5.22 9.17
C GLY A 155 -8.65 -4.44 7.87
N GLU A 156 -8.06 -3.24 7.96
CA GLU A 156 -7.83 -2.36 6.81
C GLU A 156 -6.39 -1.81 6.77
N VAL A 157 -5.60 -2.09 7.80
CA VAL A 157 -4.28 -1.48 8.00
C VAL A 157 -3.21 -2.42 7.46
N PRO A 158 -2.32 -1.96 6.56
CA PRO A 158 -1.20 -2.78 6.12
C PRO A 158 -0.23 -3.02 7.29
N VAL A 159 -0.01 -4.30 7.63
CA VAL A 159 0.85 -4.71 8.74
C VAL A 159 2.14 -5.37 8.28
N LEU A 160 2.20 -5.83 7.03
CA LEU A 160 3.34 -6.46 6.39
C LEU A 160 3.39 -6.00 4.93
N GLY A 161 4.60 -5.75 4.44
CA GLY A 161 4.85 -5.36 3.06
C GLY A 161 6.14 -5.99 2.54
N VAL A 162 6.10 -6.43 1.29
CA VAL A 162 7.22 -6.96 0.53
C VAL A 162 7.35 -6.17 -0.76
N VAL A 163 8.56 -5.68 -1.02
CA VAL A 163 8.97 -5.14 -2.32
C VAL A 163 10.08 -6.06 -2.84
N ASP A 164 9.77 -6.89 -3.83
CA ASP A 164 10.73 -7.83 -4.44
C ASP A 164 11.10 -7.37 -5.84
N ILE A 165 12.39 -7.15 -6.12
CA ILE A 165 12.92 -6.86 -7.45
C ILE A 165 13.60 -8.12 -7.98
N PRO A 166 12.94 -8.90 -8.86
CA PRO A 166 13.36 -10.26 -9.21
C PRO A 166 14.74 -10.31 -9.87
N ILE A 167 15.07 -9.29 -10.67
CA ILE A 167 16.27 -9.31 -11.52
C ILE A 167 17.53 -8.96 -10.73
N THR A 168 17.50 -7.87 -9.96
CA THR A 168 18.60 -7.43 -9.08
C THR A 168 18.69 -8.25 -7.80
N GLN A 169 17.66 -9.06 -7.53
CA GLN A 169 17.54 -9.91 -6.34
C GLN A 169 17.48 -9.12 -5.04
N GLU A 170 16.92 -7.91 -5.07
CA GLU A 170 16.69 -7.09 -3.89
C GLU A 170 15.29 -7.37 -3.36
N ARG A 171 15.18 -7.63 -2.06
CA ARG A 171 13.90 -7.82 -1.38
C ARG A 171 13.88 -7.00 -0.12
N TRP A 172 12.94 -6.06 -0.05
CA TRP A 172 12.60 -5.36 1.19
C TRP A 172 11.39 -6.01 1.84
N VAL A 173 11.48 -6.29 3.13
CA VAL A 173 10.35 -6.76 3.94
C VAL A 173 10.24 -5.88 5.18
N GLY A 174 9.07 -5.27 5.36
CA GLY A 174 8.73 -4.48 6.55
C GLY A 174 7.48 -5.04 7.20
N ALA A 175 7.46 -5.07 8.54
CA ALA A 175 6.32 -5.56 9.30
C ALA A 175 6.14 -4.73 10.59
N THR A 176 4.90 -4.52 11.01
CA THR A 176 4.57 -3.78 12.24
C THR A 176 5.30 -4.38 13.44
N GLY A 177 6.09 -3.56 14.14
CA GLY A 177 6.88 -3.99 15.30
C GLY A 177 8.27 -4.55 14.96
N HIS A 178 8.63 -4.64 13.69
CA HIS A 178 9.93 -5.12 13.21
C HIS A 178 10.62 -4.06 12.35
N SER A 179 11.95 -4.03 12.37
CA SER A 179 12.72 -3.20 11.42
C SER A 179 12.65 -3.79 10.02
N THR A 180 12.52 -2.93 9.02
CA THR A 180 12.59 -3.32 7.62
C THR A 180 13.94 -3.96 7.31
N ARG A 181 13.93 -5.02 6.51
CA ARG A 181 15.14 -5.72 6.05
C ARG A 181 15.26 -5.71 4.54
N LEU A 182 16.46 -5.41 4.04
CA LEU A 182 16.89 -5.66 2.67
C LEU A 182 17.72 -6.94 2.65
N ASN A 183 17.23 -7.99 1.99
CA ASN A 183 17.95 -9.27 1.86
C ASN A 183 18.47 -9.84 3.20
N GLY A 184 17.68 -9.65 4.27
CA GLY A 184 18.02 -10.11 5.62
C GLY A 184 18.79 -9.08 6.48
N GLU A 185 19.37 -8.04 5.90
CA GLU A 185 20.06 -6.97 6.63
C GLU A 185 19.13 -5.81 6.93
N VAL A 186 19.32 -5.12 8.07
CA VAL A 186 18.44 -3.99 8.45
C VAL A 186 18.61 -2.83 7.46
N ALA A 187 17.51 -2.41 6.85
CA ALA A 187 17.45 -1.20 6.03
C ALA A 187 17.02 0.00 6.89
N ARG A 188 17.60 1.16 6.60
CA ARG A 188 17.27 2.42 7.30
C ARG A 188 17.20 3.54 6.28
N THR A 189 16.20 4.41 6.45
CA THR A 189 16.17 5.68 5.73
C THR A 189 17.32 6.58 6.19
N ARG A 190 17.59 7.64 5.42
CA ARG A 190 18.55 8.67 5.80
C ARG A 190 17.83 9.95 6.25
N GLN A 191 18.54 10.77 7.02
CA GLN A 191 18.09 12.12 7.35
C GLN A 191 18.24 13.05 6.15
N CYS A 192 17.31 13.98 6.00
CA CYS A 192 17.29 14.99 4.93
C CYS A 192 17.01 16.37 5.53
N ALA A 193 18.03 17.23 5.56
CA ALA A 193 17.99 18.48 6.32
C ALA A 193 17.05 19.55 5.72
N ALA A 194 16.76 19.48 4.42
CA ALA A 194 15.84 20.35 3.68
C ALA A 194 15.33 19.65 2.41
N MET A 195 14.22 20.11 1.83
CA MET A 195 13.73 19.58 0.54
C MET A 195 14.75 19.79 -0.59
N SER A 196 15.51 20.88 -0.54
CA SER A 196 16.59 21.19 -1.51
C SER A 196 17.80 20.27 -1.43
N ASP A 197 17.89 19.40 -0.42
CA ASP A 197 18.87 18.32 -0.34
C ASP A 197 18.32 16.98 -0.88
N ALA A 198 17.00 16.88 -1.08
CA ALA A 198 16.30 15.65 -1.36
C ALA A 198 16.54 15.14 -2.78
N ILE A 199 16.73 13.83 -2.91
CA ILE A 199 16.62 13.08 -4.16
C ILE A 199 15.18 12.58 -4.25
N LEU A 200 14.45 13.10 -5.23
CA LEU A 200 13.08 12.70 -5.51
C LEU A 200 13.03 11.64 -6.60
N LEU A 201 12.23 10.61 -6.34
CA LEU A 201 11.89 9.56 -7.27
C LEU A 201 10.43 9.70 -7.70
N ALA A 202 10.17 9.37 -8.96
CA ALA A 202 8.83 9.18 -9.49
C ALA A 202 8.88 8.21 -10.67
N THR A 203 7.72 7.74 -11.10
CA THR A 203 7.62 6.96 -12.35
C THR A 203 7.84 7.87 -13.54
N SER A 204 6.94 8.81 -13.81
CA SER A 204 7.22 9.88 -14.75
C SER A 204 6.24 11.03 -14.56
N PRO A 205 6.59 12.28 -14.93
CA PRO A 205 5.65 13.39 -14.87
C PRO A 205 4.39 13.17 -15.73
N GLU A 206 4.52 12.49 -16.87
CA GLU A 206 3.43 12.22 -17.81
C GLU A 206 2.39 11.24 -17.22
N TYR A 207 2.77 10.41 -16.26
CA TYR A 207 1.89 9.43 -15.63
C TYR A 207 0.94 10.04 -14.60
N LEU A 208 1.20 11.25 -14.12
CA LEU A 208 0.48 11.85 -13.01
C LEU A 208 -0.89 12.40 -13.41
N GLY A 209 -1.04 12.79 -14.68
CA GLY A 209 -2.20 13.52 -15.20
C GLY A 209 -2.19 15.02 -14.87
N GLU A 210 -3.05 15.77 -15.55
CA GLU A 210 -3.05 17.25 -15.51
C GLU A 210 -3.27 17.82 -14.11
N ASP A 211 -4.12 17.16 -13.33
CA ASP A 211 -4.52 17.54 -11.98
C ASP A 211 -3.42 17.35 -10.91
N ALA A 212 -2.42 16.51 -11.21
CA ALA A 212 -1.28 16.26 -10.34
C ALA A 212 0.03 16.90 -10.86
N ALA A 213 0.04 17.43 -12.09
CA ALA A 213 1.24 17.98 -12.73
C ALA A 213 1.82 19.19 -11.99
N GLN A 214 1.00 20.18 -11.61
CA GLN A 214 1.46 21.35 -10.86
C GLN A 214 1.93 21.01 -9.43
N PRO A 215 1.16 20.25 -8.62
CA PRO A 215 1.65 19.73 -7.35
C PRO A 215 2.98 19.02 -7.42
N PHE A 216 3.14 18.15 -8.41
CA PHE A 216 4.38 17.45 -8.63
C PHE A 216 5.52 18.40 -9.03
N ALA A 217 5.28 19.33 -9.95
CA ALA A 217 6.30 20.27 -10.41
C ALA A 217 6.86 21.12 -9.26
N ARG A 218 6.03 21.51 -8.28
CA ARG A 218 6.49 22.26 -7.10
C ARG A 218 7.46 21.46 -6.24
N ILE A 219 7.08 20.26 -5.82
CA ILE A 219 7.95 19.42 -4.99
C ILE A 219 9.20 18.94 -5.74
N ALA A 220 9.08 18.65 -7.04
CA ALA A 220 10.21 18.34 -7.91
C ALA A 220 11.14 19.53 -8.14
N GLY A 221 10.60 20.77 -8.14
CA GLY A 221 11.36 22.01 -8.25
C GLY A 221 12.10 22.40 -6.97
N GLU A 222 11.57 22.03 -5.81
CA GLU A 222 12.24 22.20 -4.51
C GLU A 222 13.28 21.13 -4.22
N SER A 223 13.24 19.99 -4.94
CA SER A 223 14.18 18.87 -4.74
C SER A 223 15.54 19.15 -5.37
N ARG A 224 16.61 18.54 -4.84
CA ARG A 224 17.98 18.72 -5.34
C ARG A 224 18.13 18.28 -6.80
N PHE A 225 17.60 17.10 -7.09
CA PHE A 225 17.44 16.55 -8.43
C PHE A 225 16.44 15.39 -8.40
N ASN A 226 15.87 15.10 -9.56
CA ASN A 226 14.80 14.13 -9.74
C ASN A 226 15.30 12.96 -10.59
N ILE A 227 14.93 11.73 -10.20
CA ILE A 227 15.17 10.51 -10.98
C ILE A 227 13.80 9.95 -11.35
N TYR A 228 13.58 9.77 -12.65
CA TYR A 228 12.36 9.18 -13.19
C TYR A 228 12.59 7.71 -13.57
N ASP A 229 11.49 7.01 -13.80
CA ASP A 229 11.39 5.58 -14.01
C ASP A 229 12.05 4.76 -12.89
N ALA A 230 11.89 5.23 -11.64
CA ALA A 230 12.38 4.51 -10.47
C ALA A 230 11.68 3.15 -10.30
N GLY A 231 10.46 3.02 -10.85
CA GLY A 231 9.62 1.83 -10.74
C GLY A 231 9.38 1.43 -9.29
N THR A 232 8.99 0.17 -9.12
CA THR A 232 8.82 -0.49 -7.82
C THR A 232 10.03 -0.34 -6.91
N GLN A 233 11.24 -0.39 -7.50
CA GLN A 233 12.51 -0.28 -6.77
C GLN A 233 12.63 1.03 -5.99
N GLY A 234 11.96 2.10 -6.45
CA GLY A 234 11.99 3.41 -5.80
C GLY A 234 11.61 3.38 -4.31
N TYR A 235 10.61 2.58 -3.94
CA TYR A 235 10.23 2.41 -2.52
C TYR A 235 11.36 1.81 -1.68
N GLY A 236 12.04 0.78 -2.21
CA GLY A 236 13.19 0.15 -1.57
C GLY A 236 14.39 1.09 -1.44
N LEU A 237 14.64 1.94 -2.44
CA LEU A 237 15.70 2.94 -2.42
C LEU A 237 15.45 4.01 -1.35
N VAL A 238 14.19 4.45 -1.17
CA VAL A 238 13.82 5.35 -0.06
C VAL A 238 14.04 4.64 1.28
N ALA A 239 13.52 3.42 1.43
CA ALA A 239 13.67 2.62 2.65
C ALA A 239 15.14 2.33 3.04
N SER A 240 16.06 2.38 2.07
CA SER A 240 17.50 2.14 2.28
C SER A 240 18.34 3.42 2.37
N GLY A 241 17.70 4.60 2.32
CA GLY A 241 18.38 5.89 2.41
C GLY A 241 19.20 6.26 1.16
N HIS A 242 18.91 5.66 0.01
CA HIS A 242 19.52 6.01 -1.27
C HIS A 242 18.79 7.16 -1.97
N ALA A 243 17.50 7.32 -1.67
CA ALA A 243 16.68 8.46 -2.05
C ALA A 243 15.87 8.96 -0.85
N ASP A 244 15.25 10.13 -0.97
CA ASP A 244 14.56 10.78 0.13
C ASP A 244 13.05 10.81 -0.06
N ILE A 245 12.57 10.84 -1.31
CA ILE A 245 11.16 11.00 -1.61
C ILE A 245 10.78 10.09 -2.77
N MET A 246 9.64 9.41 -2.68
CA MET A 246 8.97 8.77 -3.80
C MET A 246 7.53 9.29 -3.90
N ILE A 247 7.13 9.77 -5.07
CA ILE A 247 5.79 10.33 -5.31
C ILE A 247 5.12 9.53 -6.41
N ALA A 248 3.85 9.21 -6.19
CA ALA A 248 2.99 8.59 -7.20
C ALA A 248 1.57 9.17 -7.17
N ALA A 249 0.94 9.15 -8.34
CA ALA A 249 -0.46 9.50 -8.56
C ALA A 249 -1.06 8.53 -9.59
N ARG A 250 -2.39 8.37 -9.60
CA ARG A 250 -3.13 7.42 -10.45
C ARG A 250 -2.79 5.96 -10.19
N TYR A 251 -2.42 5.65 -8.95
CA TYR A 251 -2.04 4.31 -8.52
C TYR A 251 -3.21 3.66 -7.78
N GLY A 252 -3.38 2.36 -7.90
CA GLY A 252 -4.23 1.56 -7.02
C GLY A 252 -3.51 1.21 -5.72
N ILE A 253 -4.25 0.64 -4.77
CA ILE A 253 -3.64 0.15 -3.52
C ILE A 253 -2.61 -0.95 -3.77
N VAL A 254 -2.73 -1.71 -4.87
CA VAL A 254 -1.77 -2.76 -5.26
C VAL A 254 -0.37 -2.18 -5.52
N ASP A 255 -0.27 -0.97 -6.08
CA ASP A 255 0.98 -0.32 -6.48
C ASP A 255 1.79 0.30 -5.33
N TYR A 256 1.21 0.45 -4.13
CA TYR A 256 1.89 1.16 -3.03
C TYR A 256 1.66 0.62 -1.63
N LEU A 257 0.63 -0.20 -1.39
CA LEU A 257 0.28 -0.56 -0.01
C LEU A 257 1.39 -1.38 0.65
N ALA A 258 2.12 -2.19 -0.11
CA ALA A 258 3.31 -2.93 0.35
C ALA A 258 4.46 -2.01 0.75
N ALA A 259 4.56 -0.81 0.17
CA ALA A 259 5.59 0.16 0.52
C ALA A 259 5.38 0.78 1.91
N VAL A 260 4.15 0.77 2.44
CA VAL A 260 3.82 1.42 3.72
C VAL A 260 4.59 0.77 4.88
N PRO A 261 4.48 -0.55 5.16
CA PRO A 261 5.24 -1.17 6.25
C PRO A 261 6.75 -1.18 5.98
N VAL A 262 7.16 -1.26 4.70
CA VAL A 262 8.58 -1.23 4.29
C VAL A 262 9.24 0.10 4.63
N ILE A 263 8.61 1.23 4.30
CA ILE A 263 9.20 2.56 4.53
C ILE A 263 9.03 2.98 6.00
N GLU A 264 7.87 2.74 6.61
CA GLU A 264 7.67 3.07 8.03
C GLU A 264 8.58 2.22 8.93
N GLY A 265 8.76 0.93 8.65
CA GLY A 265 9.68 0.04 9.37
C GLY A 265 11.17 0.40 9.19
N ALA A 266 11.51 1.19 8.17
CA ALA A 266 12.85 1.72 7.93
C ALA A 266 13.10 3.09 8.59
N GLY A 267 12.05 3.72 9.16
CA GLY A 267 12.12 5.04 9.82
C GLY A 267 11.53 6.20 9.02
N GLY A 268 10.97 5.92 7.84
CA GLY A 268 10.29 6.92 7.00
C GLY A 268 8.80 7.07 7.30
N ALA A 269 8.07 7.71 6.39
CA ALA A 269 6.62 7.84 6.45
C ALA A 269 6.00 7.81 5.05
N VAL A 270 4.81 7.21 4.93
CA VAL A 270 4.02 7.19 3.69
C VAL A 270 2.60 7.69 3.96
N ARG A 271 2.11 8.66 3.19
CA ARG A 271 0.76 9.21 3.34
C ARG A 271 0.09 9.44 2.00
N ALA A 272 -1.23 9.54 2.02
CA ALA A 272 -1.95 10.18 0.93
C ALA A 272 -1.59 11.68 0.88
N TRP A 273 -1.81 12.33 -0.27
CA TRP A 273 -1.49 13.77 -0.43
C TRP A 273 -2.32 14.69 0.47
N ASP A 274 -3.49 14.25 0.93
CA ASP A 274 -4.30 14.96 1.94
C ASP A 274 -3.79 14.77 3.38
N GLY A 275 -2.70 14.00 3.55
CA GLY A 275 -2.09 13.67 4.83
C GLY A 275 -2.70 12.49 5.57
N SER A 276 -3.76 11.86 5.03
CA SER A 276 -4.38 10.69 5.64
C SER A 276 -3.45 9.46 5.62
N ARG A 277 -3.66 8.56 6.58
CA ARG A 277 -2.97 7.27 6.63
C ARG A 277 -3.54 6.35 5.56
N LEU A 278 -2.66 5.57 4.93
CA LEU A 278 -3.02 4.63 3.89
C LEU A 278 -3.58 3.33 4.48
N ASN A 279 -4.60 2.79 3.82
CA ASN A 279 -5.37 1.60 4.16
C ASN A 279 -5.98 0.99 2.87
N LEU A 280 -6.78 -0.08 3.00
CA LEU A 280 -7.44 -0.74 1.87
C LEU A 280 -8.43 0.13 1.08
N HIS A 281 -8.84 1.30 1.59
CA HIS A 281 -9.81 2.21 0.95
C HIS A 281 -9.16 3.52 0.50
N SER A 282 -7.82 3.54 0.45
CA SER A 282 -7.08 4.75 0.10
C SER A 282 -7.17 5.08 -1.38
N GLY A 283 -7.05 6.38 -1.68
CA GLY A 283 -7.09 6.90 -3.03
C GLY A 283 -5.82 6.63 -3.82
N ASP A 284 -5.61 7.44 -4.86
CA ASP A 284 -4.64 7.15 -5.92
C ASP A 284 -3.36 7.98 -5.86
N ARG A 285 -3.18 8.80 -4.81
CA ARG A 285 -2.07 9.75 -4.67
C ARG A 285 -1.36 9.57 -3.35
N ILE A 286 -0.08 9.24 -3.44
CA ILE A 286 0.76 8.95 -2.27
C ILE A 286 2.09 9.70 -2.33
N VAL A 287 2.62 9.97 -1.15
CA VAL A 287 3.98 10.47 -0.95
C VAL A 287 4.65 9.62 0.11
N ALA A 288 5.82 9.11 -0.22
CA ALA A 288 6.75 8.44 0.67
C ALA A 288 7.93 9.36 0.93
N VAL A 289 8.30 9.54 2.20
CA VAL A 289 9.50 10.28 2.61
C VAL A 289 10.40 9.40 3.48
N GLY A 290 11.70 9.44 3.23
CA GLY A 290 12.72 8.76 4.02
C GLY A 290 12.91 9.42 5.39
N ASP A 291 12.94 10.75 5.43
CA ASP A 291 12.95 11.51 6.69
C ASP A 291 11.53 11.97 7.03
N ALA A 292 10.93 11.38 8.06
CA ALA A 292 9.59 11.73 8.51
C ALA A 292 9.44 13.21 8.90
N ALA A 293 10.53 13.91 9.24
CA ALA A 293 10.51 15.34 9.52
C ALA A 293 10.29 16.21 8.27
N ARG A 294 10.35 15.64 7.06
CA ARG A 294 10.02 16.32 5.78
C ARG A 294 8.58 16.14 5.34
N LEU A 295 7.84 15.20 5.94
CA LEU A 295 6.46 14.93 5.55
C LEU A 295 5.56 16.19 5.57
N PRO A 296 5.57 17.08 6.59
CA PRO A 296 4.72 18.26 6.59
C PRO A 296 5.02 19.22 5.43
N GLU A 297 6.31 19.40 5.10
CA GLU A 297 6.76 20.26 4.01
C GLU A 297 6.39 19.67 2.64
N ALA A 298 6.60 18.35 2.47
CA ALA A 298 6.19 17.63 1.27
C ALA A 298 4.67 17.73 1.02
N LEU A 299 3.86 17.51 2.05
CA LEU A 299 2.40 17.65 1.96
C LEU A 299 1.98 19.09 1.64
N ALA A 300 2.65 20.10 2.22
CA ALA A 300 2.36 21.50 1.93
C ALA A 300 2.63 21.86 0.45
N LEU A 301 3.69 21.32 -0.15
CA LEU A 301 3.99 21.52 -1.58
C LEU A 301 2.94 20.84 -2.48
N LEU A 302 2.46 19.67 -2.07
CA LEU A 302 1.44 18.90 -2.80
C LEU A 302 0.03 19.49 -2.66
N ALA A 303 -0.31 20.11 -1.53
CA ALA A 303 -1.65 20.64 -1.24
C ALA A 303 -1.91 22.05 -1.78
N GLN A 304 -0.89 22.79 -2.21
CA GLN A 304 -1.07 24.14 -2.75
C GLN A 304 -1.95 24.12 -3.99
N ASN A 305 -3.18 24.64 -3.90
CA ASN A 305 -3.90 25.01 -5.11
C ASN A 305 -3.30 26.31 -5.60
N ASP A 306 -2.91 26.37 -6.87
CA ASP A 306 -2.57 27.65 -7.47
C ASP A 306 -3.86 28.49 -7.42
N ALA A 307 -3.88 29.48 -6.55
CA ALA A 307 -4.91 30.50 -6.60
C ALA A 307 -4.77 31.17 -7.97
N GLU A 308 -5.79 30.99 -8.81
CA GLU A 308 -6.09 31.68 -10.07
C GLU A 308 -4.99 32.66 -10.52
N GLY A 309 -4.13 32.21 -11.44
CA GLY A 309 -3.27 33.05 -12.26
C GLY A 309 -3.89 33.27 -13.64
#